data_AF-A0A328EL04-F1
#
_entry.id   AF-A0A328EL04-F1
#
_cell.length_a   1.000
_cell.length_b   1.000
_cell.length_c   1.000
_cell.angle_alpha   90.00
_cell.angle_beta   90.00
_cell.angle_gamma   90.00
#
_symmetry.space_group_name_H-M   'P 1'
#
loop_
_entity.id
_entity.type
_entity.pdbx_description
1 polymer ?
#
loop_
_entity_poly.entity_id
_entity_poly.type
_entity_poly.pdbx_seq_one_letter_code
_entity_poly.pdbx_strand_id
1 'polypeptide(L)'
;MVRLIIGILLGLWGLPVLVFSIQNLIGSLSETEPQAAGMFFAVTGLPALVMLLGAFLLIRSYLKNPSKPAHPVQSRLSTADSQNTSVNTAPNAVSDWQQMLCSAQTADRK
;
A
#
# COMPACT_ATOMS: atom_id res chain seq x y z
N MET A 1 0.31 -6.71 -5.35
CA MET A 1 0.59 -7.04 -6.76
C MET A 1 -0.14 -6.12 -7.74
N VAL A 2 -1.47 -6.00 -7.71
CA VAL A 2 -2.26 -5.20 -8.68
C VAL A 2 -1.81 -3.74 -8.82
N ARG A 3 -1.49 -3.05 -7.72
CA ARG A 3 -1.03 -1.65 -7.72
C ARG A 3 0.26 -1.42 -8.54
N LEU A 4 1.22 -2.34 -8.46
CA LEU A 4 2.46 -2.26 -9.23
C LEU A 4 2.17 -2.44 -10.73
N ILE A 5 1.37 -3.44 -11.06
CA ILE A 5 1.00 -3.77 -12.44
C ILE A 5 0.32 -2.56 -13.10
N ILE A 6 -0.63 -1.93 -12.40
CA ILE A 6 -1.30 -0.70 -12.87
C ILE A 6 -0.29 0.42 -13.10
N GLY A 7 0.64 0.65 -12.16
CA GLY A 7 1.68 1.68 -12.32
C GLY A 7 2.56 1.47 -13.55
N ILE A 8 2.98 0.22 -13.80
CA ILE A 8 3.79 -0.14 -14.97
C ILE A 8 2.99 0.04 -16.27
N LEU A 9 1.72 -0.40 -16.32
CA LEU A 9 0.85 -0.22 -17.48
C LEU A 9 0.62 1.26 -17.81
N LEU A 10 0.37 2.10 -16.81
CA LEU A 10 0.24 3.54 -16.99
C LEU A 10 1.56 4.17 -17.48
N GLY A 11 2.70 3.76 -16.92
CA GLY A 11 4.00 4.27 -17.36
C GLY A 11 4.31 3.87 -18.80
N LEU A 12 4.01 2.62 -19.17
CA LEU A 12 4.21 2.08 -20.51
C LEU A 12 3.36 2.80 -21.56
N TRP A 13 2.14 3.22 -21.22
CA TRP A 13 1.28 3.98 -22.11
C TRP A 13 1.54 5.50 -22.08
N GLY A 14 1.86 6.06 -20.92
CA GLY A 14 2.09 7.49 -20.75
C GLY A 14 3.39 7.95 -21.41
N LEU A 15 4.45 7.13 -21.38
CA LEU A 15 5.75 7.50 -21.94
C LEU A 15 5.73 7.68 -23.48
N PRO A 16 5.19 6.75 -24.30
CA PRO A 16 5.09 6.94 -25.74
C PRO A 16 4.21 8.13 -26.12
N VAL A 17 3.09 8.35 -25.40
CA VAL A 17 2.19 9.49 -25.67
C VAL A 17 2.91 10.81 -25.38
N LEU A 18 3.73 10.87 -24.33
CA LEU A 18 4.54 12.05 -24.03
C LEU A 18 5.58 12.32 -25.13
N VAL A 19 6.26 11.27 -25.60
CA VAL A 19 7.25 11.37 -26.68
C VAL A 19 6.59 11.77 -28.01
N PHE A 20 5.40 11.25 -28.32
CA PHE A 20 4.59 11.71 -29.45
C PHE A 20 4.22 13.19 -29.30
N SER A 21 3.76 13.61 -28.12
CA SER A 21 3.41 15.00 -27.86
C SER A 21 4.59 15.95 -28.06
N ILE A 22 5.78 15.59 -27.59
CA ILE A 22 7.01 16.38 -27.75
C ILE A 22 7.39 16.49 -29.23
N GLN A 23 7.30 15.40 -30.00
CA GLN A 23 7.58 15.43 -31.43
C GLN A 23 6.61 16.35 -32.18
N ASN A 24 5.32 16.29 -31.87
CA ASN A 24 4.32 17.18 -32.47
C ASN A 24 4.51 18.64 -32.04
N LEU A 25 4.88 18.88 -30.78
CA LEU A 25 5.20 20.21 -30.28
C LEU A 25 6.37 20.83 -31.05
N ILE A 26 7.48 20.10 -31.20
CA ILE A 26 8.67 20.58 -31.92
C ILE A 26 8.35 20.75 -33.40
N GLY A 27 7.61 19.82 -34.01
CA GLY A 27 7.17 19.90 -35.40
C GLY A 27 6.35 21.17 -35.67
N SER A 28 5.30 21.41 -34.89
CA SER A 28 4.46 22.61 -35.06
C SER A 28 5.20 23.92 -34.77
N LEU A 29 6.15 23.93 -33.83
CA LEU A 29 7.00 25.11 -33.61
C LEU A 29 7.95 25.36 -34.77
N SER A 30 8.50 24.31 -35.39
CA SER A 30 9.34 24.41 -36.58
C SER A 30 8.56 24.94 -37.79
N GLU A 31 7.27 24.65 -37.87
CA GLU A 31 6.36 25.15 -38.89
C GLU A 31 5.79 26.54 -38.55
N THR A 32 6.28 27.18 -37.47
CA THR A 32 5.84 28.51 -37.00
C THR A 32 4.34 28.60 -36.67
N GLU A 33 3.75 27.47 -36.27
CA GLU A 33 2.35 27.37 -35.81
C GLU A 33 2.29 27.15 -34.29
N PRO A 34 2.55 28.19 -33.47
CA PRO A 34 2.58 28.07 -32.00
C PRO A 34 1.22 27.70 -31.43
N GLN A 35 0.13 28.00 -32.14
CA GLN A 35 -1.22 27.62 -31.74
C GLN A 35 -1.42 26.10 -31.78
N ALA A 36 -1.00 25.44 -32.86
CA ALA A 36 -1.06 23.99 -33.00
C ALA A 36 -0.14 23.29 -31.96
N ALA A 37 1.06 23.83 -31.76
CA ALA A 37 2.01 23.36 -30.75
C ALA A 37 1.38 23.36 -29.34
N GLY A 38 0.72 24.47 -28.98
CA GLY A 38 0.00 24.59 -27.71
C GLY A 38 -1.13 23.58 -27.56
N MET A 39 -1.88 23.31 -28.63
CA MET A 39 -2.97 22.33 -28.63
C MET A 39 -2.45 20.90 -28.44
N PHE A 40 -1.38 20.50 -29.14
CA PHE A 40 -0.79 19.18 -28.97
C PHE A 40 -0.30 18.96 -27.53
N PHE A 41 0.43 19.92 -26.97
CA PHE A 41 0.91 19.81 -25.61
C PHE A 41 -0.21 19.82 -24.57
N ALA A 42 -1.22 20.68 -24.73
CA ALA A 42 -2.34 20.75 -23.79
C ALA A 42 -3.23 19.49 -23.83
N VAL A 43 -3.51 18.96 -25.03
CA VAL A 43 -4.44 17.84 -25.22
C VAL A 43 -3.76 16.49 -25.00
N THR A 44 -2.48 16.35 -25.36
CA THR A 44 -1.78 15.06 -25.26
C THR A 44 -0.63 15.06 -24.25
N GLY A 45 0.11 16.16 -24.15
CA GLY A 45 1.26 16.28 -23.26
C GLY A 45 0.88 16.36 -21.79
N LEU A 46 -0.07 17.23 -21.46
CA LEU A 46 -0.57 17.41 -20.08
C LEU A 46 -1.18 16.12 -19.52
N PRO A 47 -2.09 15.43 -20.24
CA PRO A 47 -2.60 14.14 -19.78
C PRO A 47 -1.51 13.06 -19.65
N ALA A 48 -0.54 13.03 -20.57
CA ALA A 48 0.58 12.10 -20.50
C ALA A 48 1.47 12.36 -19.26
N LEU A 49 1.72 13.63 -18.92
CA LEU A 49 2.44 14.01 -17.71
C LEU A 49 1.71 13.56 -16.45
N VAL A 50 0.38 13.77 -16.38
CA VAL A 50 -0.43 13.32 -15.24
C VAL A 50 -0.40 11.79 -15.11
N MET A 51 -0.53 11.06 -16.22
CA MET A 51 -0.41 9.60 -16.23
C MET A 51 0.96 9.12 -15.75
N LEU A 52 2.04 9.73 -16.25
CA LEU A 52 3.41 9.36 -15.91
C LEU A 52 3.73 9.69 -14.45
N LEU A 53 3.26 10.83 -13.95
CA LEU A 53 3.38 11.22 -12.55
C LEU A 53 2.60 10.25 -11.65
N GLY A 54 1.39 9.86 -12.05
CA GLY A 54 0.59 8.85 -11.35
C GLY A 54 1.29 7.49 -11.30
N ALA A 55 1.83 7.02 -12.43
CA ALA A 55 2.62 5.80 -12.51
C ALA A 55 3.82 5.84 -11.56
N PHE A 56 4.58 6.94 -11.56
CA PHE A 56 5.75 7.12 -10.71
C PHE A 56 5.39 7.09 -9.21
N LEU A 57 4.35 7.82 -8.80
CA LEU A 57 3.90 7.84 -7.41
C LEU A 57 3.40 6.46 -6.95
N LEU A 58 2.71 5.73 -7.82
CA LEU A 58 2.16 4.43 -7.51
C LEU A 58 3.26 3.36 -7.36
N ILE A 59 4.27 3.39 -8.25
CA ILE A 59 5.46 2.53 -8.16
C ILE A 59 6.25 2.87 -6.89
N ARG A 60 6.51 4.17 -6.63
CA ARG A 60 7.22 4.62 -5.42
C ARG A 60 6.49 4.19 -4.14
N SER A 61 5.17 4.30 -4.12
CA SER A 61 4.36 3.83 -2.99
C SER A 61 4.44 2.31 -2.80
N TYR A 62 4.59 1.55 -3.88
CA TYR A 62 4.76 0.10 -3.80
C TYR A 62 6.13 -0.29 -3.23
N LEU A 63 7.20 0.42 -3.63
CA LEU A 63 8.54 0.18 -3.10
C LEU A 63 8.65 0.54 -1.61
N LYS A 64 7.93 1.56 -1.14
CA LYS A 64 8.00 2.03 0.25
C LYS A 64 7.28 1.10 1.25
N ASN A 65 6.39 0.23 0.77
CA ASN A 65 5.73 -0.78 1.58
C ASN A 65 6.24 -2.17 1.18
N PRO A 66 7.46 -2.57 1.59
CA PRO A 66 7.84 -3.96 1.50
C PRO A 66 6.80 -4.73 2.31
N SER A 67 6.08 -5.63 1.63
CA SER A 67 5.08 -6.47 2.26
C SER A 67 5.76 -7.12 3.46
N LYS A 68 5.38 -6.73 4.67
CA LYS A 68 5.85 -7.40 5.89
C LYS A 68 5.52 -8.88 5.64
N PRO A 69 6.52 -9.76 5.55
CA PRO A 69 6.25 -11.16 5.26
C PRO A 69 5.21 -11.61 6.28
N ALA A 70 4.07 -12.08 5.76
CA ALA A 70 3.08 -12.75 6.57
C ALA A 70 3.86 -13.79 7.40
N HIS A 71 3.68 -13.72 8.71
CA HIS A 71 4.41 -14.51 9.70
C HIS A 71 4.76 -15.90 9.13
N PRO A 72 6.03 -16.33 9.18
CA PRO A 72 6.28 -17.76 9.08
C PRO A 72 5.44 -18.38 10.18
N VAL A 73 4.48 -19.20 9.76
CA VAL A 73 3.78 -20.16 10.60
C VAL A 73 4.81 -20.69 11.59
N GLN A 74 4.61 -20.38 12.86
CA GLN A 74 5.51 -20.75 13.93
C GLN A 74 5.45 -22.26 14.03
N SER A 75 6.35 -22.90 13.30
CA SER A 75 6.57 -24.32 13.27
C SER A 75 6.65 -24.79 14.71
N ARG A 76 5.58 -25.45 15.15
CA ARG A 76 5.54 -26.30 16.34
C ARG A 76 6.64 -27.35 16.19
N LEU A 77 7.86 -27.03 16.59
CA LEU A 77 8.83 -28.06 16.93
C LEU A 77 9.94 -27.48 17.80
N SER A 78 9.80 -27.68 19.11
CA SER A 78 10.92 -27.99 19.98
C SER A 78 10.40 -28.84 21.13
N THR A 79 10.88 -30.08 21.11
CA THR A 79 11.24 -30.92 22.26
C THR A 79 10.15 -31.30 23.26
N ALA A 80 9.76 -32.57 23.16
CA ALA A 80 9.45 -33.36 24.34
C ALA A 80 10.61 -33.24 25.33
N ASP A 81 10.38 -32.56 26.45
CA ASP A 81 11.08 -32.86 27.69
C ASP A 81 10.15 -32.56 28.87
N SER A 82 10.01 -33.61 29.69
CA SER A 82 9.42 -33.72 31.03
C SER A 82 8.80 -32.48 31.67
N GLN A 83 7.47 -32.51 31.84
CA GLN A 83 6.80 -32.06 33.07
C GLN A 83 5.41 -32.72 33.18
N ASN A 84 5.42 -33.97 33.64
CA ASN A 84 4.26 -34.54 34.32
C ASN A 84 4.26 -34.01 35.75
N THR A 85 3.55 -32.91 36.04
CA THR A 85 2.80 -32.75 37.30
C THR A 85 1.77 -31.62 37.19
N SER A 86 0.50 -31.98 37.44
CA SER A 86 -0.60 -31.15 37.94
C SER A 86 -1.07 -29.91 37.16
N VAL A 87 -2.27 -30.03 36.57
CA VAL A 87 -3.45 -29.19 36.85
C VAL A 87 -3.30 -27.66 36.68
N ASN A 88 -4.02 -27.17 35.65
CA ASN A 88 -4.67 -25.86 35.52
C ASN A 88 -3.83 -24.58 35.32
N THR A 89 -4.33 -23.81 34.34
CA THR A 89 -4.43 -22.35 34.26
C THR A 89 -3.49 -21.67 33.25
N ALA A 90 -4.07 -21.36 32.08
CA ALA A 90 -3.57 -20.41 31.11
C ALA A 90 -3.75 -18.95 31.60
N PRO A 91 -3.01 -17.98 31.04
CA PRO A 91 -2.70 -16.72 31.69
C PRO A 91 -3.69 -15.57 31.40
N ASN A 92 -4.05 -14.87 32.48
CA ASN A 92 -4.02 -13.42 32.70
C ASN A 92 -4.25 -12.47 31.50
N ALA A 93 -5.35 -11.71 31.57
CA ALA A 93 -5.31 -10.23 31.66
C ALA A 93 -6.69 -9.56 31.55
N VAL A 94 -7.74 -10.28 31.14
CA VAL A 94 -9.11 -9.70 30.97
C VAL A 94 -10.03 -10.02 32.16
N SER A 95 -9.72 -11.04 32.96
CA SER A 95 -10.57 -11.52 34.06
C SER A 95 -10.40 -10.76 35.39
N ASP A 96 -9.26 -10.11 35.63
CA ASP A 96 -8.97 -9.54 36.95
C ASP A 96 -9.82 -8.30 37.26
N TRP A 97 -10.01 -7.41 36.28
CA TRP A 97 -10.93 -6.27 36.45
C TRP A 97 -12.40 -6.70 36.54
N GLN A 98 -12.77 -7.78 35.85
CA GLN A 98 -14.13 -8.35 35.95
C GLN A 98 -14.38 -9.00 37.32
N GLN A 99 -13.37 -9.64 37.93
CA GLN A 99 -13.49 -10.19 39.28
C GLN A 99 -13.54 -9.10 40.36
N MET A 100 -12.81 -7.99 40.20
CA MET A 100 -12.89 -6.86 41.15
C MET A 100 -14.23 -6.13 41.10
N LEU A 101 -14.85 -5.99 39.92
CA LEU A 101 -16.18 -5.37 39.81
C LEU A 101 -17.29 -6.25 40.39
N CYS A 102 -17.16 -7.58 40.28
CA CYS A 102 -18.16 -8.52 40.78
C CYS A 102 -18.13 -8.65 42.32
N SER A 103 -16.95 -8.56 42.95
CA SER A 103 -16.82 -8.58 44.41
C SER A 103 -17.21 -7.26 45.10
N ALA A 104 -17.20 -6.14 44.37
CA ALA A 104 -17.66 -4.85 44.90
C ALA A 104 -19.20 -4.76 45.02
N GLN A 105 -19.95 -5.47 44.19
CA GLN A 105 -21.42 -5.44 44.22
C GLN A 105 -22.05 -6.31 45.31
N THR A 106 -21.33 -7.28 45.88
CA THR A 106 -21.84 -8.16 46.94
C THR A 106 -21.58 -7.64 48.35
N ALA A 107 -20.77 -6.58 48.50
CA ALA A 107 -20.51 -5.95 49.80
C ALA A 107 -21.55 -4.89 50.21
N ASP A 108 -22.42 -4.45 49.28
CA ASP A 108 -23.47 -3.44 49.49
C ASP A 108 -24.89 -4.03 49.52
N ARG A 109 -25.02 -5.27 50.01
CA ARG A 109 -26.29 -5.84 50.46
C ARG A 109 -26.14 -6.42 51.86
N LYS A 110 -26.14 -5.54 52.85
CA LYS A 110 -26.62 -5.85 54.20
C LYS A 110 -28.08 -5.46 54.33
#